data_AF-A0A087DQI0-F1
#
_entry.id   AF-A0A087DQI0-F1
#
_cell.length_a   1.000
_cell.length_b   1.000
_cell.length_c   1.000
_cell.angle_alpha   90.00
_cell.angle_beta   90.00
_cell.angle_gamma   90.00
#
_symmetry.space_group_name_H-M   'P 1'
#
loop_
_entity.id
_entity.type
_entity.pdbx_description
1 polymer ?
#
loop_
_entity_poly.entity_id
_entity_poly.type
_entity_poly.pdbx_seq_one_letter_code
_entity_poly.pdbx_strand_id
1 'polypeptide(L)'
;MSQMPVEHVRRIAVTRTSADGVVSHTEVRITETRVVDVDSAADAGRDMGDVGECFDPATCCSEREQAMIAALRAYLRPESAPECLKARLKACLDHCCEQ
;
A
#
# COMPACT_ATOMS: atom_id res chain seq x y z
N MET A 1 6.13 -3.56 33.34
CA MET A 1 5.38 -3.82 32.09
C MET A 1 3.97 -3.28 32.29
N SER A 2 3.76 -1.99 31.98
CA SER A 2 2.44 -1.35 32.08
C SER A 2 1.85 -1.28 30.68
N GLN A 3 0.84 -2.10 30.44
CA GLN A 3 0.13 -2.19 29.17
C GLN A 3 -1.05 -1.21 29.17
N MET A 4 -1.08 -0.30 28.20
CA MET A 4 -2.18 0.66 28.03
C MET A 4 -2.99 0.30 26.77
N PRO A 5 -4.32 0.12 26.89
CA PRO A 5 -5.17 -0.03 25.73
C PRO A 5 -5.31 1.32 25.02
N VAL A 6 -4.94 1.36 23.75
CA VAL A 6 -5.09 2.50 22.83
C VAL A 6 -6.13 2.14 21.79
N GLU A 7 -7.17 2.96 21.67
CA GLU A 7 -8.19 2.82 20.63
C GLU A 7 -7.74 3.57 19.37
N HIS A 8 -7.69 2.86 18.25
CA HIS A 8 -7.40 3.41 16.94
C HIS A 8 -8.67 3.33 16.07
N VAL A 9 -9.16 4.50 15.66
CA VAL A 9 -10.40 4.62 14.88
C VAL A 9 -10.07 5.03 13.44
N ARG A 10 -10.47 4.22 12.47
CA ARG A 10 -10.37 4.51 11.03
C ARG A 10 -11.76 4.66 10.43
N ARG A 11 -11.90 5.61 9.50
CA ARG A 11 -13.17 5.92 8.81
C ARG A 11 -12.96 5.80 7.31
N ILE A 12 -13.77 4.98 6.65
CA ILE A 12 -13.79 4.83 5.19
C ILE A 12 -15.15 5.34 4.72
N ALA A 13 -15.15 6.38 3.88
CA ALA A 13 -16.36 6.89 3.25
C ALA A 13 -16.27 6.63 1.75
N VAL A 14 -17.23 5.87 1.22
CA VAL A 14 -17.34 5.55 -0.19
C VAL A 14 -18.60 6.18 -0.73
N THR A 15 -18.44 7.03 -1.74
CA THR A 15 -19.55 7.57 -2.51
C THR A 15 -19.50 6.95 -3.90
N ARG A 16 -20.56 6.25 -4.30
CA ARG A 16 -20.67 5.62 -5.60
C ARG A 16 -21.91 6.12 -6.32
N THR A 17 -21.72 6.61 -7.54
CA THR A 17 -22.80 6.95 -8.45
C THR A 17 -23.02 5.79 -9.42
N SER A 18 -24.25 5.30 -9.50
CA SER A 18 -24.66 4.25 -10.44
C SER A 18 -25.02 4.88 -11.80
N ALA A 19 -25.07 4.05 -12.85
CA ALA A 19 -25.29 4.51 -14.23
C ALA A 19 -26.68 5.13 -14.46
N ASP A 20 -27.63 4.83 -13.57
CA ASP A 20 -28.98 5.41 -13.48
C ASP A 20 -29.01 6.75 -12.71
N GLY A 21 -27.85 7.28 -12.31
CA GLY A 21 -27.73 8.56 -11.60
C GLY A 21 -27.96 8.48 -10.09
N VAL A 22 -28.25 7.28 -9.56
CA VAL A 22 -28.43 7.09 -8.11
C VAL A 22 -27.07 7.20 -7.42
N VAL A 23 -26.96 8.11 -6.44
CA VAL A 23 -25.78 8.26 -5.60
C VAL A 23 -25.97 7.47 -4.31
N SER A 24 -25.07 6.54 -4.04
CA SER A 24 -25.01 5.75 -2.82
C SER A 24 -23.84 6.23 -1.96
N HIS A 25 -24.09 6.43 -0.67
CA HIS A 25 -23.08 6.78 0.32
C HIS A 25 -22.96 5.64 1.32
N THR A 26 -21.75 5.13 1.51
CA THR A 26 -21.45 4.05 2.43
C THR A 26 -20.30 4.47 3.33
N GLU A 27 -20.54 4.45 4.63
CA GLU A 27 -19.55 4.78 5.64
C GLU A 27 -19.23 3.55 6.49
N VAL A 28 -17.94 3.26 6.63
CA VAL A 28 -17.43 2.17 7.46
C VAL A 28 -16.54 2.79 8.54
N ARG A 29 -16.89 2.55 9.81
CA ARG A 29 -16.06 2.91 10.96
C ARG A 29 -15.42 1.63 11.52
N ILE A 30 -14.09 1.60 11.49
CA ILE A 30 -13.28 0.48 11.98
C ILE A 30 -12.64 0.94 13.28
N THR A 31 -13.02 0.31 14.38
CA THR A 31 -12.41 0.53 15.69
C THR A 31 -11.52 -0.65 16.03
N GLU A 32 -10.24 -0.39 16.28
CA GLU A 32 -9.24 -1.38 16.67
C GLU A 32 -8.66 -0.99 18.03
N THR A 33 -8.72 -1.87 19.01
CA THR A 33 -8.10 -1.65 20.33
C THR A 33 -6.75 -2.35 20.35
N ARG A 34 -5.65 -1.60 20.49
CA ARG A 34 -4.29 -2.14 20.59
C ARG A 34 -3.79 -1.98 22.02
N VAL A 35 -2.99 -2.94 22.49
CA VAL A 35 -2.29 -2.81 23.76
C VAL A 35 -0.85 -2.43 23.44
N VAL A 36 -0.40 -1.27 23.90
CA VAL A 36 0.99 -0.82 23.69
C VAL A 36 1.77 -0.88 25.00
N ASP A 37 3.01 -1.36 24.92
CA ASP A 37 3.98 -1.27 26.00
C ASP A 37 4.65 0.11 25.96
N VAL A 38 4.54 0.86 27.06
CA VAL A 38 4.91 2.28 27.15
C VAL A 38 6.43 2.53 27.06
N ASP A 39 7.26 1.48 27.16
CA ASP A 39 8.73 1.60 27.18
C ASP A 39 9.37 1.76 25.78
N SER A 40 8.61 1.63 24.69
CA SER A 40 9.12 1.75 23.30
C SER A 40 8.93 3.14 22.66
N ALA A 41 8.51 4.15 23.42
CA ALA A 41 8.13 5.48 22.92
C ALA A 41 9.30 6.39 22.46
N ALA A 42 10.47 5.84 22.14
CA ALA A 42 11.68 6.61 21.80
C ALA A 42 12.14 6.53 20.32
N ASP A 43 11.36 5.93 19.40
CA ASP A 43 11.70 5.93 17.96
C ASP A 43 10.51 6.41 17.11
N ALA A 44 10.28 7.72 17.13
CA ALA A 44 9.33 8.39 16.24
C ALA A 44 9.93 8.51 14.83
N GLY A 45 9.63 7.57 13.94
CA GLY A 45 9.99 7.71 12.52
C GLY A 45 9.88 6.47 11.63
N ARG A 46 9.64 5.28 12.18
CA ARG A 46 9.58 4.06 11.36
C ARG A 46 8.14 3.62 11.17
N ASP A 47 7.73 3.76 9.91
CA ASP A 47 6.86 2.86 9.14
C ASP A 47 5.80 2.09 9.93
N MET A 48 4.53 2.32 9.60
CA MET A 48 3.37 1.61 10.13
C MET A 48 3.29 0.19 9.54
N GLY A 49 4.38 -0.56 9.59
CA GLY A 49 4.44 -2.00 9.43
C GLY A 49 4.25 -2.62 10.81
N ASP A 50 3.04 -3.12 11.04
CA ASP A 50 2.77 -4.08 12.11
C ASP A 50 3.92 -5.11 12.17
N VAL A 51 4.53 -5.27 13.35
CA VAL A 51 5.62 -6.22 13.60
C VAL A 51 5.02 -7.63 13.73
N GLY A 52 4.29 -8.04 12.70
CA GLY A 52 3.87 -9.40 12.41
C GLY A 52 4.58 -9.79 11.12
N GLU A 53 5.17 -10.98 11.10
CA GLU A 53 6.02 -11.49 10.01
C GLU A 53 5.50 -11.09 8.62
N CYS A 54 6.22 -10.18 7.95
CA CYS A 54 5.90 -9.81 6.57
C CYS A 54 5.79 -11.08 5.73
N PHE A 55 4.79 -11.14 4.84
CA PHE A 55 4.66 -12.26 3.91
C PHE A 55 5.96 -12.43 3.11
N ASP A 56 6.66 -13.53 3.38
CA ASP A 56 7.87 -13.91 2.67
C ASP A 56 7.53 -15.08 1.71
N PRO A 57 7.52 -14.84 0.40
CA PRO A 57 7.27 -15.89 -0.58
C PRO A 57 8.22 -17.09 -0.45
N ALA A 58 9.43 -16.89 0.11
CA ALA A 58 10.40 -17.97 0.27
C ALA A 58 9.99 -18.99 1.35
N THR A 59 9.24 -18.55 2.37
CA THR A 59 8.82 -19.41 3.49
C THR A 59 7.34 -19.78 3.44
N CYS A 60 6.50 -18.95 2.81
CA CYS A 60 5.05 -19.14 2.76
C CYS A 60 4.54 -19.88 1.52
N CYS A 61 5.34 -20.02 0.46
CA CYS A 61 4.88 -20.57 -0.83
C CYS A 61 5.59 -21.87 -1.22
N SER A 62 4.88 -22.72 -1.97
CA SER A 62 5.47 -23.86 -2.66
C SER A 62 6.39 -23.44 -3.81
N GLU A 63 7.29 -24.32 -4.26
CA GLU A 63 8.20 -24.05 -5.39
C GLU A 63 7.46 -23.58 -6.65
N ARG A 64 6.27 -24.16 -6.93
CA ARG A 64 5.45 -23.77 -8.07
C ARG A 64 4.93 -22.34 -7.94
N GLU A 65 4.48 -21.95 -6.77
CA GLU A 65 3.99 -20.60 -6.50
C GLU A 65 5.13 -19.59 -6.53
N GLN A 66 6.29 -19.94 -5.96
CA GLN A 66 7.49 -19.11 -6.04
C GLN A 66 7.90 -18.86 -7.50
N ALA A 67 7.90 -19.90 -8.35
CA ALA A 67 8.20 -19.77 -9.77
C ALA A 67 7.18 -18.87 -10.50
N MET A 68 5.89 -19.00 -10.17
CA MET A 68 4.85 -18.15 -10.73
C MET A 68 5.01 -16.68 -10.30
N ILE A 69 5.28 -16.43 -9.02
CA ILE A 69 5.54 -15.10 -8.48
C ILE A 69 6.77 -14.48 -9.16
N ALA A 70 7.85 -15.25 -9.34
CA ALA A 70 9.05 -14.78 -10.04
C ALA A 70 8.75 -14.37 -11.48
N ALA A 71 7.99 -15.19 -12.22
CA ALA A 71 7.58 -14.86 -13.60
C ALA A 71 6.72 -13.59 -13.65
N LEU A 72 5.74 -13.46 -12.74
CA LEU A 72 4.89 -12.26 -12.66
C LEU A 72 5.70 -11.01 -12.30
N ARG A 73 6.65 -11.11 -11.37
CA ARG A 73 7.53 -9.99 -11.00
C ARG A 73 8.37 -9.54 -12.19
N ALA A 74 8.97 -10.46 -12.93
CA ALA A 74 9.74 -10.12 -14.13
C ALA A 74 8.89 -9.40 -15.20
N TYR A 75 7.63 -9.79 -15.34
CA TYR A 75 6.71 -9.16 -16.28
C TYR A 75 6.21 -7.77 -15.82
N LEU A 76 5.83 -7.66 -14.55
CA LEU A 76 5.21 -6.45 -13.99
C LEU A 76 6.22 -5.38 -13.53
N ARG A 77 7.45 -5.79 -13.21
CA ARG A 77 8.52 -4.93 -12.70
C ARG A 77 9.76 -5.09 -13.58
N PRO A 78 9.73 -4.56 -14.81
CA PRO A 78 10.89 -4.61 -15.69
C PRO A 78 12.06 -3.82 -15.08
N GLU A 79 13.28 -4.34 -15.26
CA GLU A 79 14.54 -3.72 -14.77
C GLU A 79 14.74 -2.31 -15.33
N SER A 80 14.26 -2.05 -16.54
CA SER A 80 14.33 -0.75 -17.18
C SER A 80 12.96 -0.30 -17.64
N ALA A 81 12.69 0.99 -17.48
CA ALA A 81 11.50 1.61 -18.05
C ALA A 81 11.47 1.43 -19.59
N PRO A 82 10.29 1.16 -20.19
CA PRO A 82 10.15 1.09 -21.64
C PRO A 82 10.55 2.39 -22.34
N GLU A 83 11.16 2.28 -23.52
CA GLU A 83 11.62 3.45 -24.28
C GLU A 83 10.48 4.42 -24.65
N CYS A 84 9.29 3.91 -24.93
CA CYS A 84 8.12 4.74 -25.21
C CYS A 84 7.71 5.60 -24.01
N LEU A 85 7.86 5.09 -22.78
CA LEU A 85 7.58 5.85 -21.56
C LEU A 85 8.63 6.95 -21.38
N LYS A 86 9.92 6.61 -21.52
CA LYS A 86 11.02 7.59 -21.43
C LYS A 86 10.85 8.72 -22.45
N ALA A 87 10.53 8.39 -23.70
CA ALA A 87 10.31 9.36 -24.76
C ALA A 87 9.13 10.30 -24.44
N ARG A 88 8.01 9.76 -23.95
CA ARG A 88 6.83 10.56 -23.56
C ARG A 88 7.13 11.49 -22.39
N LEU A 89 7.85 11.00 -21.38
CA LEU A 89 8.27 11.81 -20.24
C LEU A 89 9.18 12.94 -20.69
N LYS A 90 10.17 12.63 -21.55
CA LYS A 90 11.06 13.63 -22.13
C LYS A 90 10.28 14.72 -22.89
N ALA A 91 9.40 14.33 -23.81
CA ALA A 91 8.59 15.29 -24.57
C ALA A 91 7.71 16.18 -23.68
N CYS A 92 7.15 15.61 -22.61
CA CYS A 92 6.36 16.35 -21.64
C CYS A 92 7.21 17.38 -20.88
N LEU A 93 8.38 16.96 -20.39
CA LEU A 93 9.30 17.84 -19.67
C LEU A 93 9.85 18.95 -20.57
N ASP A 94 10.24 18.62 -21.80
CA ASP A 94 10.72 19.59 -22.79
C ASP A 94 9.64 20.67 -23.03
N HIS A 95 8.37 20.27 -23.22
CA HIS A 95 7.26 21.20 -23.39
C HIS A 95 6.97 22.09 -22.16
N CYS A 96 7.16 21.57 -20.94
CA CYS A 96 6.99 22.34 -19.71
C CYS A 96 8.14 23.32 -19.45
N CYS A 97 9.33 23.08 -19.99
CA CYS A 97 10.52 23.93 -19.80
C CYS A 97 10.72 24.96 -20.92
N GLU A 98 10.01 24.82 -22.05
CA GLU A 98 9.99 25.80 -23.15
C GLU A 98 8.91 26.90 -22.99
N GLN A 99 8.22 26.93 -21.84
CA GLN A 99 7.29 27.98 -21.39
C GLN A 99 7.91 28.79 -20.24
#